data_AF-A0AAD9UUJ4-F1
#
_entry.id   AF-A0AAD9UUJ4-F1
#
_cell.length_a   1.000
_cell.length_b   1.000
_cell.length_c   1.000
_cell.angle_alpha   90.00
_cell.angle_beta   90.00
_cell.angle_gamma   90.00
#
_symmetry.space_group_name_H-M   'P 1'
#
loop_
_entity.id
_entity.type
_entity.pdbx_description
1 polymer ?
#
loop_
_entity_poly.entity_id
_entity_poly.type
_entity_poly.pdbx_seq_one_letter_code
_entity_poly.pdbx_strand_id
1 'polypeptide(L)'
;MAASETAVALQSLIDTLELCAGKIKEGSLGQVMEDLELSFSLEEFWLKLGMTTRAVSKEATKLTVSFSKPPAPSVDELQCLLTGFETSVIAMLTIFRSLPLSQGRSLYKKLQESVITVVEDCQALTVSFIKEGCSSVACAKTKSTGTLWEHCDNFQNLPKDNKHAVIAVMHSNSELVKDALSELSEAQKSNGCQSDDDEDKDCNKKGWSDEDRLLVPPCIGLVKACRSCIKKVTSAIQTSGQVTSTENIQQLDEIADEILRTSPR
;
A
#
# COMPACT_ATOMS: atom_id res chain seq x y z
N MET A 1 -0.58 23.48 -30.62
CA MET A 1 0.36 24.26 -29.79
C MET A 1 1.45 23.30 -29.34
N ALA A 2 2.72 23.58 -29.61
CA ALA A 2 3.81 22.76 -29.11
C ALA A 2 3.82 22.83 -27.58
N ALA A 3 3.99 21.69 -26.90
CA ALA A 3 4.22 21.69 -25.46
C ALA A 3 5.54 22.43 -25.16
N SER A 4 5.60 23.19 -24.06
CA SER A 4 6.86 23.81 -23.64
C SER A 4 7.91 22.73 -23.36
N GLU A 5 9.19 23.02 -23.57
CA GLU A 5 10.29 22.08 -23.27
C GLU A 5 10.24 21.57 -21.81
N THR A 6 9.78 22.42 -20.89
CA THR A 6 9.52 22.05 -19.48
C THR A 6 8.43 21.00 -19.32
N ALA A 7 7.34 21.08 -20.08
CA ALA A 7 6.26 20.10 -20.05
C ALA A 7 6.71 18.76 -20.66
N VAL A 8 7.56 18.79 -21.69
CA VAL A 8 8.15 17.58 -22.28
C VAL A 8 9.03 16.84 -21.27
N ALA A 9 9.89 17.57 -20.54
CA ALA A 9 10.76 16.97 -19.52
C ALA A 9 9.95 16.33 -18.37
N LEU A 10 8.90 17.02 -17.89
CA LEU A 10 8.01 16.48 -16.87
C LEU A 10 7.22 15.27 -17.37
N GLN A 11 6.74 15.29 -18.62
CA GLN A 11 6.02 14.16 -19.21
C GLN A 11 6.90 12.93 -19.34
N SER A 12 8.17 13.09 -19.75
CA SER A 12 9.11 11.98 -19.82
C SER A 12 9.31 11.29 -18.46
N LEU A 13 9.37 12.06 -17.36
CA LEU A 13 9.46 11.50 -16.02
C LEU A 13 8.17 10.74 -15.63
N ILE A 14 7.00 11.29 -15.96
CA ILE A 14 5.70 10.65 -15.71
C ILE A 14 5.65 9.27 -16.37
N ASP A 15 6.03 9.19 -17.65
CA ASP A 15 6.02 7.95 -18.41
C ASP A 15 6.98 6.90 -17.81
N THR A 16 8.17 7.34 -17.35
CA THR A 16 9.12 6.48 -16.64
C THR A 16 8.55 5.95 -15.32
N LEU A 17 7.94 6.82 -14.51
CA LEU A 17 7.35 6.43 -13.22
C LEU A 17 6.17 5.47 -13.41
N GLU A 18 5.33 5.70 -14.42
CA GLU A 18 4.23 4.80 -14.78
C GLU A 18 4.75 3.42 -15.20
N LEU A 19 5.78 3.38 -16.04
CA LEU A 19 6.44 2.14 -16.44
C LEU A 19 7.02 1.40 -15.24
N CYS A 20 7.67 2.11 -14.31
CA CYS A 20 8.17 1.53 -13.08
C CYS A 20 7.05 0.92 -12.23
N ALA A 21 5.96 1.67 -11.97
CA ALA A 21 4.82 1.19 -11.21
C ALA A 21 4.19 -0.06 -11.85
N GLY A 22 4.01 -0.05 -13.17
CA GLY A 22 3.51 -1.21 -13.92
C GLY A 22 4.39 -2.45 -13.75
N LYS A 23 5.71 -2.31 -13.92
CA LYS A 23 6.63 -3.44 -13.76
C LYS A 23 6.72 -3.96 -12.32
N ILE A 24 6.54 -3.10 -11.31
CA ILE A 24 6.47 -3.53 -9.90
C ILE A 24 5.20 -4.36 -9.70
N LYS A 25 4.04 -3.91 -10.22
CA LYS A 25 2.75 -4.60 -10.09
C LYS A 25 2.74 -5.98 -10.74
N GLU A 26 3.35 -6.09 -11.93
CA GLU A 26 3.47 -7.36 -12.66
C GLU A 26 4.43 -8.37 -11.99
N GLY A 27 5.24 -7.92 -11.02
CA GLY A 27 6.37 -8.70 -10.52
C GLY A 27 7.48 -8.90 -11.57
N SER A 28 7.42 -8.17 -12.70
CA SER A 28 8.34 -8.29 -13.84
C SER A 28 9.68 -7.57 -13.62
N LEU A 29 9.77 -6.74 -12.58
CA LEU A 29 11.05 -6.33 -12.00
C LEU A 29 11.70 -7.50 -11.27
N GLY A 30 12.16 -8.51 -12.02
CA GLY A 30 12.81 -9.71 -11.52
C GLY A 30 13.90 -9.44 -10.48
N GLN A 31 14.11 -10.39 -9.57
CA GLN A 31 15.06 -10.23 -8.49
C GLN A 31 16.48 -10.07 -9.04
N VAL A 32 17.22 -9.11 -8.48
CA VAL A 32 18.64 -8.98 -8.77
C VAL A 32 19.37 -9.91 -7.81
N MET A 33 19.90 -11.00 -8.38
CA MET A 33 20.97 -11.86 -7.86
C MET A 33 20.61 -12.86 -6.75
N GLU A 34 20.43 -14.13 -7.14
CA GLU A 34 20.55 -15.31 -6.24
C GLU A 34 21.91 -15.31 -5.49
N ASP A 35 22.97 -14.77 -6.11
CA ASP A 35 24.31 -14.71 -5.51
C ASP A 35 24.42 -13.77 -4.29
N LEU A 36 23.45 -12.87 -4.06
CA LEU A 36 23.45 -11.95 -2.91
C LEU A 36 22.81 -12.54 -1.64
N GLU A 37 22.12 -13.69 -1.74
CA GLU A 37 21.38 -14.28 -0.62
C GLU A 37 22.29 -14.70 0.54
N LEU A 38 23.55 -15.08 0.25
CA LEU A 38 24.50 -15.58 1.25
C LEU A 38 25.01 -14.48 2.21
N SER A 39 24.88 -13.20 1.86
CA SER A 39 25.34 -12.06 2.67
C SER A 39 24.26 -11.03 2.97
N PHE A 40 22.98 -11.38 2.76
CA PHE A 40 21.89 -10.44 3.00
C PHE A 40 21.75 -10.10 4.49
N SER A 41 21.75 -8.80 4.80
CA SER A 41 21.43 -8.28 6.13
C SER A 41 20.12 -7.52 6.09
N LEU A 42 19.13 -8.02 6.84
CA LEU A 42 17.81 -7.39 6.95
C LEU A 42 17.90 -6.00 7.60
N GLU A 43 18.80 -5.84 8.57
CA GLU A 43 19.03 -4.54 9.23
C GLU A 43 19.60 -3.51 8.24
N GLU A 44 20.64 -3.90 7.48
CA GLU A 44 21.25 -3.02 6.49
C GLU A 44 20.27 -2.67 5.37
N PHE A 45 19.46 -3.64 4.94
CA PHE A 45 18.38 -3.43 3.99
C PHE A 45 17.42 -2.34 4.47
N TRP A 46 16.88 -2.46 5.69
CA TRP A 46 15.94 -1.48 6.22
C TRP A 46 16.56 -0.09 6.41
N LEU A 47 17.83 -0.05 6.82
CA LEU A 47 18.58 1.20 6.92
C LEU A 47 18.71 1.87 5.55
N LYS A 48 19.19 1.14 4.53
CA LYS A 48 19.33 1.63 3.15
C LYS A 48 18.00 2.09 2.59
N LEU A 49 16.95 1.29 2.77
CA LEU A 49 15.63 1.62 2.27
C LEU A 49 15.13 2.93 2.89
N GLY A 50 15.22 3.06 4.22
CA GLY A 50 14.83 4.29 4.93
C GLY A 50 15.66 5.52 4.56
N MET A 51 16.92 5.36 4.15
CA MET A 51 17.72 6.45 3.59
C MET A 51 17.22 6.86 2.20
N THR A 52 16.94 5.88 1.33
CA THR A 52 16.47 6.15 -0.03
C THR A 52 15.07 6.76 -0.07
N THR A 53 14.13 6.35 0.79
CA THR A 53 12.80 6.97 0.85
C THR A 53 12.86 8.41 1.36
N ARG A 54 13.73 8.70 2.33
CA ARG A 54 14.02 10.08 2.76
C ARG A 54 14.64 10.92 1.65
N ALA A 55 15.49 10.33 0.80
CA ALA A 55 16.04 11.02 -0.36
C ALA A 55 14.93 11.40 -1.36
N VAL A 56 13.99 10.49 -1.65
CA VAL A 56 12.81 10.77 -2.50
C VAL A 56 12.01 11.95 -1.95
N SER A 57 11.65 11.92 -0.66
CA SER A 57 10.93 13.01 0.00
C SER A 57 11.67 14.36 -0.06
N LYS A 58 13.00 14.34 0.11
CA LYS A 58 13.84 15.54 0.00
C LYS A 58 13.87 16.11 -1.42
N GLU A 59 14.04 15.28 -2.44
CA GLU A 59 14.06 15.74 -3.82
C GLU A 59 12.67 16.22 -4.28
N ALA A 60 11.59 15.58 -3.84
CA ALA A 60 10.22 16.06 -4.03
C ALA A 60 10.01 17.46 -3.43
N THR A 61 10.59 17.72 -2.25
CA THR A 61 10.56 19.03 -1.61
C THR A 61 11.26 20.08 -2.45
N LYS A 62 12.44 19.77 -3.01
CA LYS A 62 13.17 20.71 -3.87
C LYS A 62 12.38 21.06 -5.13
N LEU A 63 11.80 20.06 -5.80
CA LEU A 63 10.92 20.27 -6.94
C LEU A 63 9.71 21.15 -6.56
N THR A 64 9.09 20.87 -5.43
CA THR A 64 7.93 21.66 -4.98
C THR A 64 8.30 23.11 -4.69
N VAL A 65 9.45 23.34 -4.06
CA VAL A 65 9.96 24.67 -3.75
C VAL A 65 10.33 25.44 -5.02
N SER A 66 10.94 24.79 -6.03
CA SER A 66 11.29 25.47 -7.29
C SER A 66 10.06 25.92 -8.09
N PHE A 67 8.93 25.23 -7.95
CA PHE A 67 7.65 25.63 -8.54
C PHE A 67 6.75 26.43 -7.59
N SER A 68 7.23 26.80 -6.40
CA SER A 68 6.41 27.47 -5.38
C SER A 68 6.20 28.96 -5.63
N LYS A 69 7.07 29.60 -6.44
CA LYS A 69 6.97 31.04 -6.77
C LYS A 69 7.50 31.29 -8.17
N PRO A 70 6.95 32.27 -8.92
CA PRO A 70 7.55 32.72 -10.17
C PRO A 70 8.94 33.37 -9.94
N PRO A 71 9.83 33.32 -10.95
CA PRO A 71 9.67 32.63 -12.23
C PRO A 71 9.78 31.10 -12.08
N ALA A 72 9.24 30.37 -13.04
CA ALA A 72 9.46 28.93 -13.15
C ALA A 72 10.96 28.61 -13.34
N PRO A 73 11.43 27.43 -12.90
CA PRO A 73 12.81 27.02 -13.15
C PRO A 73 13.11 27.02 -14.64
N SER A 74 14.34 27.39 -14.99
CA SER A 74 14.84 27.24 -16.36
C SER A 74 14.87 25.76 -16.76
N VAL A 75 14.98 25.49 -18.07
CA VAL A 75 15.01 24.11 -18.58
C VAL A 75 16.18 23.34 -17.99
N ASP A 76 17.37 23.94 -17.89
CA ASP A 76 18.56 23.31 -17.33
C ASP A 76 18.42 23.04 -15.82
N GLU A 77 17.87 23.99 -15.06
CA GLU A 77 17.58 23.81 -13.64
C GLU A 77 16.54 22.71 -13.41
N LEU A 78 15.49 22.69 -14.22
CA LEU A 78 14.45 21.67 -14.16
C LEU A 78 15.02 20.29 -14.46
N GLN A 79 15.82 20.14 -15.52
CA GLN A 79 16.48 18.87 -15.84
C GLN A 79 17.35 18.38 -14.69
N CYS A 80 18.16 19.25 -14.07
CA CYS A 80 18.97 18.89 -12.91
C CYS A 80 18.13 18.40 -11.72
N LEU A 81 17.02 19.09 -11.42
CA LEU A 81 16.08 18.69 -10.36
C LEU A 81 15.40 17.34 -10.67
N LEU A 82 14.95 17.14 -11.91
CA LEU A 82 14.32 15.89 -12.34
C LEU A 82 15.30 14.72 -12.29
N THR A 83 16.55 14.90 -12.72
CA THR A 83 17.59 13.87 -12.62
C THR A 83 17.84 13.48 -11.16
N GLY A 84 17.92 14.45 -10.24
CA GLY A 84 18.07 14.18 -8.81
C GLY A 84 16.91 13.37 -8.24
N PHE A 85 15.68 13.77 -8.59
CA PHE A 85 14.46 13.09 -8.17
C PHE A 85 14.36 11.67 -8.74
N GLU A 86 14.54 11.50 -10.04
CA GLU A 86 14.54 10.20 -10.71
C GLU A 86 15.61 9.26 -10.13
N THR A 87 16.83 9.76 -9.91
CA THR A 87 17.92 9.00 -9.29
C THR A 87 17.54 8.50 -7.89
N SER A 88 16.87 9.33 -7.09
CA SER A 88 16.42 8.92 -5.75
C SER A 88 15.35 7.83 -5.80
N VAL A 89 14.42 7.90 -6.76
CA VAL A 89 13.40 6.87 -6.98
C VAL A 89 14.05 5.56 -7.45
N ILE A 90 14.98 5.63 -8.42
CA ILE A 90 15.71 4.45 -8.89
C ILE A 90 16.51 3.80 -7.76
N ALA A 91 17.15 4.59 -6.90
CA ALA A 91 17.86 4.07 -5.72
C ALA A 91 16.90 3.32 -4.78
N MET A 92 15.74 3.89 -4.46
CA MET A 92 14.71 3.22 -3.65
C MET A 92 14.25 1.90 -4.28
N LEU A 93 13.96 1.90 -5.59
CA LEU A 93 13.55 0.69 -6.32
C LEU A 93 14.65 -0.37 -6.35
N THR A 94 15.90 0.06 -6.43
CA THR A 94 17.06 -0.84 -6.41
C THR A 94 17.19 -1.53 -5.06
N ILE A 95 17.04 -0.78 -3.96
CA ILE A 95 17.04 -1.36 -2.62
C ILE A 95 15.84 -2.29 -2.45
N PHE A 96 14.63 -1.88 -2.83
CA PHE A 96 13.44 -2.75 -2.79
C PHE A 96 13.67 -4.11 -3.46
N ARG A 97 14.27 -4.12 -4.66
CA ARG A 97 14.57 -5.35 -5.41
C ARG A 97 15.66 -6.22 -4.81
N SER A 98 16.40 -5.70 -3.82
CA SER A 98 17.41 -6.47 -3.08
C SER A 98 16.83 -7.29 -1.93
N LEU A 99 15.52 -7.18 -1.63
CA LEU A 99 14.86 -8.02 -0.62
C LEU A 99 14.70 -9.46 -1.17
N PRO A 100 15.33 -10.47 -0.55
CA PRO A 100 15.18 -11.86 -0.97
C PRO A 100 13.77 -12.37 -0.70
N LEU A 101 13.23 -13.25 -1.57
CA LEU A 101 11.92 -13.88 -1.31
C LEU A 101 11.98 -14.83 -0.12
N SER A 102 13.17 -15.33 0.21
CA SER A 102 13.45 -16.12 1.40
C SER A 102 13.17 -15.35 2.70
N GLN A 103 13.04 -14.02 2.66
CA GLN A 103 12.60 -13.19 3.80
C GLN A 103 11.06 -13.18 3.97
N GLY A 104 10.31 -13.81 3.06
CA GLY A 104 8.88 -14.03 3.18
C GLY A 104 8.03 -13.24 2.19
N ARG A 105 7.02 -13.92 1.63
CA ARG A 105 6.11 -13.40 0.61
C ARG A 105 5.19 -12.33 1.17
N SER A 106 4.72 -12.49 2.41
CA SER A 106 3.85 -11.51 3.06
C SER A 106 4.59 -10.18 3.30
N LEU A 107 5.85 -10.26 3.74
CA LEU A 107 6.70 -9.08 3.89
C LEU A 107 6.96 -8.40 2.55
N TYR A 108 7.36 -9.17 1.54
CA TYR A 108 7.63 -8.65 0.20
C TYR A 108 6.42 -7.93 -0.37
N LYS A 109 5.23 -8.55 -0.30
CA LYS A 109 3.98 -7.96 -0.78
C LYS A 109 3.67 -6.64 -0.07
N LYS A 110 3.83 -6.58 1.26
CA LYS A 110 3.53 -5.36 2.01
C LYS A 110 4.45 -4.21 1.65
N LEU A 111 5.72 -4.51 1.44
CA LEU A 111 6.70 -3.54 0.97
C LEU A 111 6.42 -3.12 -0.48
N GLN A 112 6.11 -4.07 -1.36
CA GLN A 112 5.75 -3.82 -2.76
C GLN A 112 4.59 -2.84 -2.88
N GLU A 113 3.50 -3.05 -2.11
CA GLU A 113 2.36 -2.11 -2.04
C GLU A 113 2.83 -0.69 -1.68
N SER A 114 3.67 -0.56 -0.66
CA SER A 114 4.14 0.75 -0.16
C SER A 114 5.05 1.46 -1.16
N VAL A 115 5.92 0.70 -1.86
CA VAL A 115 6.79 1.24 -2.91
C VAL A 115 5.98 1.68 -4.12
N ILE A 116 4.95 0.91 -4.54
CA ILE A 116 4.03 1.30 -5.61
C ILE A 116 3.36 2.62 -5.27
N THR A 117 2.80 2.75 -4.06
CA THR A 117 2.12 3.97 -3.61
C THR A 117 3.06 5.18 -3.69
N VAL A 118 4.31 5.06 -3.22
CA VAL A 118 5.28 6.17 -3.33
C VAL A 118 5.58 6.54 -4.78
N VAL A 119 5.72 5.56 -5.68
CA VAL A 119 5.96 5.83 -7.12
C VAL A 119 4.75 6.52 -7.75
N GLU A 120 3.53 6.09 -7.42
CA GLU A 120 2.29 6.71 -7.89
C GLU A 120 2.14 8.15 -7.35
N ASP A 121 2.54 8.41 -6.11
CA ASP A 121 2.57 9.77 -5.55
C ASP A 121 3.62 10.65 -6.22
N CYS A 122 4.80 10.11 -6.54
CA CYS A 122 5.82 10.82 -7.31
C CYS A 122 5.27 11.22 -8.69
N GLN A 123 4.49 10.33 -9.33
CA GLN A 123 3.82 10.60 -10.59
C GLN A 123 2.76 11.70 -10.41
N ALA A 124 1.90 11.59 -9.40
CA ALA A 124 0.85 12.56 -9.09
C ALA A 124 1.42 13.97 -8.79
N LEU A 125 2.53 14.03 -8.05
CA LEU A 125 3.28 15.26 -7.81
C LEU A 125 3.80 15.85 -9.12
N THR A 126 4.42 15.05 -9.98
CA THR A 126 4.94 15.50 -11.28
C THR A 126 3.84 16.03 -12.20
N VAL A 127 2.69 15.33 -12.24
CA VAL A 127 1.48 15.77 -12.97
C VAL A 127 0.98 17.12 -12.47
N SER A 128 1.06 17.39 -11.16
CA SER A 128 0.63 18.67 -10.59
C SER A 128 1.45 19.85 -11.12
N PHE A 129 2.76 19.67 -11.39
CA PHE A 129 3.59 20.73 -11.98
C PHE A 129 3.20 21.07 -13.41
N ILE A 130 2.78 20.08 -14.23
CA ILE A 130 2.29 20.33 -15.59
C ILE A 130 0.97 21.10 -15.54
N LYS A 131 0.04 20.70 -14.67
CA LYS A 131 -1.30 21.30 -14.59
C LYS A 131 -1.28 22.71 -14.01
N GLU A 132 -0.42 22.96 -13.03
CA GLU A 132 -0.49 24.17 -12.19
C GLU A 132 0.70 25.13 -12.38
N GLY A 133 1.75 24.75 -13.11
CA GLY A 133 2.91 25.61 -13.36
C GLY A 133 3.45 26.28 -12.08
N CYS A 134 3.67 27.60 -12.11
CA CYS A 134 4.00 28.41 -10.91
C CYS A 134 2.81 29.22 -10.36
N SER A 135 1.60 29.05 -10.92
CA SER A 135 0.43 29.89 -10.63
C SER A 135 -0.35 29.47 -9.38
N SER A 136 -0.13 28.25 -8.89
CA SER A 136 -0.73 27.72 -7.65
C SER A 136 0.36 27.57 -6.58
N VAL A 137 0.37 28.48 -5.61
CA VAL A 137 1.20 28.37 -4.39
C VAL A 137 0.45 27.64 -3.26
N ALA A 138 -0.88 27.49 -3.35
CA ALA A 138 -1.68 27.49 -2.11
C ALA A 138 -2.41 26.18 -1.73
N CYS A 139 -2.50 25.13 -2.56
CA CYS A 139 -3.23 23.94 -2.08
C CYS A 139 -2.84 22.60 -2.71
N ALA A 140 -2.78 22.50 -4.04
CA ALA A 140 -2.68 21.19 -4.67
C ALA A 140 -1.26 20.62 -4.69
N LYS A 141 -0.22 21.43 -4.94
CA LYS A 141 1.19 21.02 -4.76
C LYS A 141 1.53 20.65 -3.32
N THR A 142 1.04 21.43 -2.34
CA THR A 142 1.24 21.11 -0.92
C THR A 142 0.55 19.82 -0.53
N LYS A 143 -0.60 19.51 -1.15
CA LYS A 143 -1.32 18.26 -0.91
C LYS A 143 -0.58 17.06 -1.52
N SER A 144 -0.21 17.09 -2.80
CA SER A 144 0.51 15.97 -3.45
C SER A 144 1.88 15.72 -2.81
N THR A 145 2.59 16.79 -2.45
CA THR A 145 3.86 16.69 -1.72
C THR A 145 3.66 16.14 -0.32
N GLY A 146 2.62 16.60 0.39
CA GLY A 146 2.27 16.12 1.73
C GLY A 146 1.90 14.64 1.74
N THR A 147 1.09 14.17 0.78
CA THR A 147 0.77 12.76 0.62
C THR A 147 2.02 11.92 0.36
N LEU A 148 2.91 12.37 -0.51
CA LEU A 148 4.20 11.70 -0.74
C LEU A 148 5.06 11.64 0.53
N TRP A 149 5.10 12.72 1.33
CA TRP A 149 5.80 12.73 2.62
C TRP A 149 5.21 11.72 3.59
N GLU A 150 3.88 11.71 3.77
CA GLU A 150 3.20 10.77 4.65
C GLU A 150 3.51 9.32 4.28
N HIS A 151 3.47 8.98 2.99
CA HIS A 151 3.78 7.63 2.53
C HIS A 151 5.27 7.28 2.64
N CYS A 152 6.17 8.24 2.43
CA CYS A 152 7.60 8.05 2.69
C CYS A 152 7.90 7.83 4.18
N ASP A 153 7.27 8.59 5.06
CA ASP A 153 7.42 8.46 6.52
C ASP A 153 6.81 7.16 7.03
N ASN A 154 5.76 6.66 6.39
CA ASN A 154 5.11 5.40 6.77
C ASN A 154 6.03 4.17 6.63
N PHE A 155 7.18 4.27 5.94
CA PHE A 155 8.17 3.18 5.89
C PHE A 155 8.73 2.80 7.26
N GLN A 156 8.70 3.72 8.23
CA GLN A 156 9.09 3.43 9.62
C GLN A 156 8.12 2.45 10.30
N ASN A 157 6.84 2.45 9.88
CA ASN A 157 5.77 1.63 10.45
C ASN A 157 5.59 0.29 9.73
N LEU A 158 6.31 0.05 8.63
CA LEU A 158 6.24 -1.22 7.91
C LEU A 158 6.75 -2.37 8.78
N PRO A 159 6.14 -3.57 8.65
CA PRO A 159 6.65 -4.77 9.30
C PRO A 159 8.11 -4.99 8.91
N LYS A 160 8.96 -5.24 9.90
CA LYS A 160 10.42 -5.41 9.68
C LYS A 160 10.84 -6.85 9.41
N ASP A 161 9.93 -7.80 9.60
CA ASP A 161 10.11 -9.22 9.31
C ASP A 161 8.79 -9.85 8.85
N ASN A 162 8.86 -11.10 8.38
CA ASN A 162 7.67 -11.79 7.88
C ASN A 162 6.64 -12.09 8.96
N LYS A 163 7.06 -12.32 10.20
CA LYS A 163 6.15 -12.58 11.32
C LYS A 163 5.22 -11.39 11.53
N HIS A 164 5.76 -10.18 11.58
CA HIS A 164 4.97 -8.97 11.73
C HIS A 164 4.10 -8.70 10.50
N ALA A 165 4.59 -9.02 9.29
CA ALA A 165 3.80 -8.90 8.06
C ALA A 165 2.59 -9.84 8.07
N VAL A 166 2.78 -11.10 8.46
CA VAL A 166 1.71 -12.09 8.60
C VAL A 166 0.74 -11.66 9.69
N ILE A 167 1.21 -11.22 10.86
CA ILE A 167 0.34 -10.70 11.92
C ILE A 167 -0.52 -9.54 11.42
N ALA A 168 0.02 -8.63 10.59
CA ALA A 168 -0.76 -7.56 9.98
C ALA A 168 -1.87 -8.11 9.06
N VAL A 169 -1.58 -9.12 8.24
CA VAL A 169 -2.60 -9.82 7.43
C VAL A 169 -3.69 -10.44 8.31
N MET A 170 -3.31 -11.10 9.41
CA MET A 170 -4.27 -11.69 10.35
C MET A 170 -5.19 -10.63 10.97
N HIS A 171 -4.65 -9.48 11.36
CA HIS A 171 -5.43 -8.39 11.93
C HIS A 171 -6.38 -7.77 10.91
N SER A 172 -5.92 -7.47 9.70
CA SER A 172 -6.77 -6.96 8.62
C SER A 172 -7.93 -7.91 8.33
N ASN A 173 -7.66 -9.22 8.24
CA ASN A 173 -8.71 -10.20 7.99
C ASN A 173 -9.69 -10.33 9.18
N SER A 174 -9.19 -10.30 10.42
CA SER A 174 -10.04 -10.27 11.62
C SER A 174 -10.98 -9.05 11.66
N GLU A 175 -10.54 -7.89 11.19
CA GLU A 175 -11.39 -6.69 11.12
C GLU A 175 -12.42 -6.80 9.99
N LEU A 176 -12.08 -7.33 8.81
CA LEU A 176 -13.08 -7.62 7.77
C LEU A 176 -14.20 -8.56 8.28
N VAL A 177 -13.82 -9.62 8.99
CA VAL A 177 -14.81 -10.55 9.58
C VAL A 177 -15.64 -9.87 10.68
N LYS A 178 -15.06 -8.93 11.43
CA LYS A 178 -15.78 -8.14 12.44
C LYS A 178 -16.79 -7.19 11.79
N ASP A 179 -16.43 -6.57 10.69
CA ASP A 179 -17.31 -5.64 9.98
C ASP A 179 -18.48 -6.41 9.37
N ALA A 180 -18.22 -7.51 8.66
CA ALA A 180 -19.26 -8.42 8.17
C ALA A 180 -20.17 -8.96 9.28
N LEU A 181 -19.61 -9.28 10.45
CA LEU A 181 -20.39 -9.70 11.61
C LEU A 181 -21.30 -8.57 12.15
N SER A 182 -20.82 -7.33 12.11
CA SER A 182 -21.58 -6.17 12.55
C SER A 182 -22.74 -5.91 11.60
N GLU A 183 -22.49 -5.95 10.29
CA GLU A 183 -23.51 -5.85 9.24
C GLU A 183 -24.58 -6.95 9.37
N LEU A 184 -24.17 -8.22 9.55
CA LEU A 184 -25.11 -9.33 9.76
C LEU A 184 -25.95 -9.16 11.04
N SER A 185 -25.34 -8.63 12.11
CA SER A 185 -26.04 -8.39 13.38
C SER A 185 -27.04 -7.24 13.28
N GLU A 186 -26.73 -6.21 12.49
CA GLU A 186 -27.64 -5.10 12.21
C GLU A 186 -28.79 -5.55 11.32
N ALA A 187 -28.50 -6.28 10.24
CA ALA A 187 -29.50 -6.90 9.38
C ALA A 187 -30.44 -7.81 10.20
N GLN A 188 -29.92 -8.53 11.19
CA GLN A 188 -30.77 -9.33 12.08
C GLN A 188 -31.75 -8.50 12.90
N LYS A 189 -31.30 -7.35 13.44
CA LYS A 189 -32.17 -6.44 14.19
C LYS A 189 -33.24 -5.81 13.30
N SER A 190 -32.94 -5.59 12.03
CA SER A 190 -33.87 -5.00 11.06
C SER A 190 -34.67 -6.04 10.25
N ASN A 191 -34.58 -7.33 10.60
CA ASN A 191 -35.21 -8.43 9.86
C ASN A 191 -34.86 -8.45 8.36
N GLY A 192 -33.60 -8.15 8.03
CA GLY A 192 -33.11 -8.07 6.66
C GLY A 192 -33.56 -6.82 5.89
N CYS A 193 -34.29 -5.90 6.52
CA CYS A 193 -34.69 -4.65 5.89
C CYS A 193 -33.56 -3.63 6.04
N GLN A 194 -32.92 -3.22 4.95
CA GLN A 194 -32.02 -2.09 4.96
C GLN A 194 -32.84 -0.79 5.02
N SER A 195 -32.47 0.08 5.96
CA SER A 195 -33.04 1.43 6.08
C SER A 195 -32.20 2.36 5.25
N ASP A 196 -32.29 2.24 3.92
CA ASP A 196 -31.79 3.30 3.06
C ASP A 196 -32.78 4.45 3.18
N ASP A 197 -32.27 5.60 3.62
CA ASP A 197 -32.95 6.90 3.75
C ASP A 197 -33.33 7.48 2.37
N ASP A 198 -33.96 6.69 1.52
CA ASP A 198 -34.62 7.17 0.30
C ASP A 198 -36.13 7.06 0.49
N GLU A 199 -36.78 8.21 0.42
CA GLU A 199 -38.22 8.44 0.59
C GLU A 199 -39.09 7.81 -0.52
N ASP A 200 -38.76 6.62 -1.01
CA ASP A 200 -39.60 5.89 -1.96
C ASP A 200 -40.63 5.02 -1.22
N LYS A 201 -41.79 5.66 -1.06
CA LYS A 201 -43.08 5.09 -0.65
C LYS A 201 -43.62 4.09 -1.68
N ASP A 202 -42.91 2.99 -1.95
CA ASP A 202 -43.55 1.76 -2.45
C ASP A 202 -42.67 0.50 -2.32
N CYS A 203 -41.76 0.46 -1.35
CA CYS A 203 -41.01 -0.75 -1.08
C CYS A 203 -41.88 -1.73 -0.27
N ASN A 204 -42.39 -2.77 -0.95
CA ASN A 204 -42.82 -4.04 -0.33
C ASN A 204 -41.62 -4.67 0.44
N LYS A 205 -41.21 -4.07 1.57
CA LYS A 205 -40.13 -4.56 2.45
C LYS A 205 -40.63 -5.77 3.23
N LYS A 206 -40.92 -6.86 2.52
CA LYS A 206 -41.08 -8.17 3.16
C LYS A 206 -39.68 -8.57 3.60
N GLY A 207 -39.40 -8.41 4.89
CA GLY A 207 -38.14 -8.85 5.47
C GLY A 207 -37.98 -10.37 5.41
N TRP A 208 -36.95 -10.88 6.07
CA TRP A 208 -36.65 -12.31 6.10
C TRP A 208 -37.86 -13.18 6.44
N SER A 209 -37.95 -14.33 5.77
CA SER A 209 -38.92 -15.39 6.06
C SER A 209 -38.66 -16.00 7.44
N ASP A 210 -39.60 -16.80 7.94
CA ASP A 210 -39.39 -17.50 9.21
C ASP A 210 -38.28 -18.55 9.09
N GLU A 211 -38.12 -19.19 7.92
CA GLU A 211 -37.00 -20.07 7.62
C GLU A 211 -35.65 -19.32 7.68
N ASP A 212 -35.56 -18.14 7.06
CA ASP A 212 -34.35 -17.30 7.08
C ASP A 212 -34.00 -16.89 8.52
N ARG A 213 -35.00 -16.48 9.31
CA ARG A 213 -34.81 -16.08 10.73
C ARG A 213 -34.26 -17.20 11.59
N LEU A 214 -34.57 -18.46 11.27
CA LEU A 214 -34.01 -19.63 11.96
C LEU A 214 -32.54 -19.88 11.57
N LEU A 215 -32.14 -19.54 10.33
CA LEU A 215 -30.78 -19.75 9.82
C LEU A 215 -29.80 -18.63 10.22
N VAL A 216 -30.27 -17.41 10.45
CA VAL A 216 -29.37 -16.28 10.75
C VAL A 216 -28.57 -16.45 12.06
N PRO A 217 -29.17 -16.82 13.21
CA PRO A 217 -28.41 -17.02 14.44
C PRO A 217 -27.24 -18.02 14.34
N PRO A 218 -27.41 -19.23 13.75
CA PRO A 218 -26.28 -20.15 13.57
C PRO A 218 -25.23 -19.63 12.59
N CYS A 219 -25.61 -18.91 11.53
CA CYS A 219 -24.66 -18.24 10.63
C CYS A 219 -23.81 -17.19 11.36
N ILE A 220 -24.44 -16.33 12.19
CA ILE A 220 -23.73 -15.37 13.05
C ILE A 220 -22.78 -16.10 14.02
N GLY A 221 -23.22 -17.23 14.58
CA GLY A 221 -22.39 -18.10 15.43
C GLY A 221 -21.14 -18.60 14.69
N LEU A 222 -21.29 -19.03 13.44
CA LEU A 222 -20.18 -19.50 12.60
C LEU A 222 -19.18 -18.38 12.31
N VAL A 223 -19.64 -17.18 11.96
CA VAL A 223 -18.77 -16.02 11.72
C VAL A 223 -18.02 -15.61 13.01
N LYS A 224 -18.68 -15.63 14.17
CA LYS A 224 -18.03 -15.42 15.48
C LYS A 224 -16.95 -16.46 15.77
N ALA A 225 -17.21 -17.73 15.46
CA ALA A 225 -16.24 -18.81 15.62
C ALA A 225 -15.04 -18.61 14.70
N CYS A 226 -15.26 -18.29 13.42
CA CYS A 226 -14.21 -17.95 12.46
C CYS A 226 -13.29 -16.84 12.99
N ARG A 227 -13.86 -15.70 13.42
CA ARG A 227 -13.09 -14.59 14.00
C ARG A 227 -12.29 -15.01 15.23
N SER A 228 -12.86 -15.87 16.08
CA SER A 228 -12.18 -16.38 17.27
C SER A 228 -11.00 -17.29 16.91
N CYS A 229 -11.14 -18.11 15.86
CA CYS A 229 -10.04 -18.92 15.32
C CYS A 229 -8.91 -18.03 14.81
N ILE A 230 -9.22 -17.00 14.00
CA ILE A 230 -8.22 -16.04 13.49
C ILE A 230 -7.44 -15.44 14.68
N LYS A 231 -8.13 -14.91 15.69
CA LYS A 231 -7.49 -14.33 16.89
C LYS A 231 -6.60 -15.29 17.66
N LYS A 232 -7.02 -16.56 17.79
CA LYS A 232 -6.21 -17.59 18.45
C LYS A 232 -4.96 -17.91 17.66
N VAL A 233 -5.07 -18.04 16.34
CA VAL A 233 -3.91 -18.25 15.46
C VAL A 233 -2.97 -17.05 15.50
N THR A 234 -3.48 -15.82 15.47
CA THR A 234 -2.67 -14.60 15.65
C THR A 234 -1.88 -14.64 16.95
N SER A 235 -2.54 -15.01 18.06
CA SER A 235 -1.90 -15.11 19.37
C SER A 235 -0.79 -16.16 19.38
N ALA A 236 -1.02 -17.31 18.75
CA ALA A 236 -0.02 -18.37 18.62
C ALA A 236 1.19 -17.93 17.78
N ILE A 237 0.98 -17.18 16.70
CA ILE A 237 2.06 -16.60 15.89
C ILE A 237 2.84 -15.58 16.73
N GLN A 238 2.16 -14.71 17.49
CA GLN A 238 2.81 -13.73 18.35
C GLN A 238 3.73 -14.40 19.38
N THR A 239 3.25 -15.44 20.05
CA THR A 239 4.01 -16.14 21.11
C THR A 239 5.11 -17.04 20.57
N SER A 240 4.86 -17.73 19.45
CA SER A 240 5.66 -18.89 19.05
C SER A 240 6.20 -18.80 17.62
N GLY A 241 5.69 -17.89 16.79
CA GLY A 241 6.17 -17.70 15.42
C GLY A 241 7.62 -17.24 15.39
N GLN A 242 8.41 -17.83 14.49
CA GLN A 242 9.84 -17.58 14.31
C GLN A 242 10.15 -17.21 12.87
N VAL A 243 11.21 -16.42 12.67
CA VAL A 243 11.75 -16.04 11.34
C VAL A 243 13.22 -16.47 11.19
N THR A 244 13.64 -17.48 11.95
CA THR A 244 15.03 -17.93 12.05
C THR A 244 15.47 -18.86 10.92
N SER A 245 14.53 -19.40 10.14
CA SER A 245 14.78 -20.27 9.00
C SER A 245 13.78 -20.00 7.89
N THR A 246 14.17 -20.33 6.65
CA THR A 246 13.29 -20.23 5.48
C THR A 246 12.05 -21.10 5.61
N GLU A 247 12.16 -22.26 6.25
CA GLU A 247 11.03 -23.16 6.55
C GLU A 247 10.01 -22.48 7.48
N ASN A 248 10.47 -21.85 8.57
CA ASN A 248 9.57 -21.15 9.49
C ASN A 248 8.88 -19.96 8.79
N ILE A 249 9.61 -19.23 7.95
CA ILE A 249 9.06 -18.13 7.16
C ILE A 249 7.99 -18.62 6.18
N GLN A 250 8.25 -19.74 5.49
CA GLN A 250 7.32 -20.33 4.54
C GLN A 250 6.04 -20.83 5.23
N GLN A 251 6.15 -21.47 6.40
CA GLN A 251 4.98 -21.88 7.20
C GLN A 251 4.12 -20.67 7.63
N LEU A 252 4.75 -19.54 7.98
CA LEU A 252 4.01 -18.31 8.29
C LEU A 252 3.25 -17.78 7.08
N ASP A 253 3.84 -17.82 5.88
CA ASP A 253 3.16 -17.42 4.65
C ASP A 253 2.00 -18.36 4.30
N GLU A 254 2.15 -19.67 4.51
CA GLU A 254 1.06 -20.64 4.30
C GLU A 254 -0.14 -20.36 5.21
N ILE A 255 0.12 -20.00 6.46
CA ILE A 255 -0.95 -19.58 7.39
C ILE A 255 -1.65 -18.32 6.88
N ALA A 256 -0.90 -17.33 6.37
CA ALA A 256 -1.48 -16.13 5.79
C ALA A 256 -2.33 -16.45 4.54
N ASP A 257 -1.84 -17.33 3.67
CA ASP A 257 -2.55 -17.79 2.47
C ASP A 257 -3.89 -18.45 2.81
N GLU A 258 -3.94 -19.29 3.85
CA GLU A 258 -5.21 -19.90 4.30
C GLU A 258 -6.18 -18.89 4.90
N ILE A 259 -5.69 -17.94 5.69
CA ILE A 259 -6.54 -16.93 6.32
C ILE A 259 -7.15 -16.00 5.28
N LEU A 260 -6.41 -15.65 4.23
CA LEU A 260 -6.92 -14.88 3.11
C LEU A 260 -8.03 -15.59 2.32
N ARG A 261 -8.22 -16.92 2.48
CA ARG A 261 -9.36 -17.63 1.88
C ARG A 261 -10.64 -17.52 2.70
N THR A 262 -10.56 -17.05 3.94
CA THR A 262 -11.73 -16.93 4.84
C THR A 262 -12.59 -15.69 4.54
N SER A 263 -12.07 -14.73 3.78
CA SER A 263 -12.83 -13.63 3.21
C SER A 263 -12.77 -13.67 1.68
N PRO A 264 -13.80 -13.14 0.98
CA PRO A 264 -13.70 -12.92 -0.46
C PRO A 264 -12.47 -12.07 -0.81
N ARG A 265 -11.88 -12.32 -1.98
CA ARG A 265 -10.82 -11.50 -2.58
C ARG A 265 -11.40 -10.30 -3.30
#